data_AF-A0A4W3HLF1-F1
#
_entry.id   AF-A0A4W3HLF1-F1
#
_cell.length_a   1.000
_cell.length_b   1.000
_cell.length_c   1.000
_cell.angle_alpha   90.00
_cell.angle_beta   90.00
_cell.angle_gamma   90.00
#
_symmetry.space_group_name_H-M   'P 1'
#
loop_
_entity.id
_entity.type
_entity.pdbx_description
1 polymer ?
#
loop_
_entity_poly.entity_id
_entity_poly.type
_entity_poly.pdbx_seq_one_letter_code
_entity_poly.pdbx_strand_id
1 'polypeptide(L)'
;MYDEPERTKRWEGGYERTWEVLKEDESGSLKASVDDLLFKEKRKRVCEHYGQVRLGMMRHLYVVVDMSRSMEDQDLKPNRLACTLKLLEYFVEEYFDQNPISQIGIISTKTKRAEKMTELAGNPKKHIEALKKVVGVACSGEPSLYNSLSLAMETLKHMPGHTSREVIVIFSSLTTCDPSNIYDLIKCLKAVKIRVSVIGLSAEVRVCTMLTRETGGTYHVILDENHFKELLMYHVSPPPASSTSECSLIRMGFPQHTMASFSDQDAKPSFSMAHLDSSSGPVLTLGGYYCPQCRAKYTELPVECKVCGLTLVSAPHLARSYHHLFPLDVFRETPLERIQGERYSVVIRPRCWDLEQEGIFFQMEPVINGTVCVCVCVEGGVEELIFQSML
;
A
#
# COMPACT_ATOMS: atom_id res chain seq x y z
N MET A 1 2.70 21.78 65.82
CA MET A 1 2.82 20.35 65.49
C MET A 1 2.04 20.17 64.19
N TYR A 2 2.79 20.09 63.08
CA TYR A 2 2.39 19.82 61.70
C TYR A 2 1.13 20.51 61.13
N ASP A 3 1.35 21.66 60.47
CA ASP A 3 0.52 22.10 59.34
C ASP A 3 0.75 21.11 58.19
N GLU A 4 -0.27 20.32 57.86
CA GLU A 4 -0.34 19.61 56.57
C GLU A 4 -0.58 20.67 55.49
N PRO A 5 0.28 20.82 54.46
CA PRO A 5 -0.03 21.73 53.38
C PRO A 5 -1.27 21.17 52.66
N GLU A 6 -2.34 21.97 52.63
CA GLU A 6 -3.52 21.72 51.81
C GLU A 6 -3.04 21.37 50.40
N ARG A 7 -3.08 20.08 50.07
CA ARG A 7 -2.72 19.58 48.75
C ARG A 7 -3.75 20.19 47.79
N THR A 8 -3.33 21.26 47.14
CA THR A 8 -4.13 22.17 46.35
C THR A 8 -4.96 21.38 45.36
N LYS A 9 -6.28 21.26 45.61
CA LYS A 9 -7.27 20.72 44.67
C LYS A 9 -7.53 21.74 43.54
N ARG A 10 -6.46 22.31 42.98
CA ARG A 10 -6.51 23.18 41.81
C ARG A 10 -5.94 22.39 40.65
N TRP A 11 -6.76 22.18 39.62
CA TRP A 11 -6.33 21.62 38.34
C TRP A 11 -5.14 22.38 37.73
N GLU A 12 -4.94 23.65 38.12
CA GLU A 12 -3.80 24.51 37.77
C GLU A 12 -2.44 23.96 38.27
N GLY A 13 -2.38 23.31 39.43
CA GLY A 13 -1.10 22.84 40.02
C GLY A 13 -0.56 21.53 39.43
N GLY A 14 -1.41 20.74 38.78
CA GLY A 14 -1.02 19.51 38.07
C GLY A 14 -0.81 19.70 36.56
N TYR A 15 -1.20 20.85 36.02
CA TYR A 15 -0.99 21.23 34.62
C TYR A 15 0.38 21.88 34.41
N GLU A 16 1.09 22.24 35.48
CA GLU A 16 2.50 22.60 35.40
C GLU A 16 3.34 21.37 35.03
N ARG A 17 3.55 21.26 33.71
CA ARG A 17 4.79 20.80 33.06
C ARG A 17 4.95 19.30 32.81
N THR A 18 3.99 18.70 32.11
CA THR A 18 4.28 17.51 31.27
C THR A 18 5.43 17.76 30.28
N TRP A 19 5.65 19.02 29.90
CA TRP A 19 6.75 19.46 29.03
C TRP A 19 8.13 19.50 29.71
N GLU A 20 8.24 19.46 31.05
CA GLU A 20 9.54 19.42 31.74
C GLU A 20 10.24 18.05 31.68
N VAL A 21 9.48 16.98 31.43
CA VAL A 21 10.02 15.62 31.28
C VAL A 21 10.66 15.43 29.89
N LEU A 22 10.27 16.26 28.92
CA LEU A 22 10.88 16.31 27.60
C LEU A 22 12.22 17.05 27.73
N LYS A 23 13.31 16.28 27.80
CA LYS A 23 14.67 16.81 27.83
C LYS A 23 15.02 17.38 26.46
N GLU A 24 15.29 18.67 26.41
CA GLU A 24 15.80 19.34 25.22
C GLU A 24 17.25 18.92 24.94
N ASP A 25 17.58 18.77 23.66
CA ASP A 25 18.95 18.52 23.20
C ASP A 25 19.82 19.79 23.40
N GLU A 26 21.15 19.73 23.23
CA GLU A 26 22.08 20.89 23.41
C GLU A 26 21.73 22.12 22.55
N SER A 27 20.92 21.93 21.51
CA SER A 27 20.42 22.97 20.58
C SER A 27 18.99 23.44 20.89
N GLY A 28 18.36 22.97 21.97
CA GLY A 28 17.00 23.38 22.38
C GLY A 28 15.87 22.77 21.53
N SER A 29 16.16 21.75 20.73
CA SER A 29 15.17 21.06 19.89
C SER A 29 14.75 19.73 20.52
N LEU A 30 13.48 19.39 20.43
CA LEU A 30 12.90 18.12 20.91
C LEU A 30 12.68 17.10 19.78
N LYS A 31 13.03 17.46 18.54
CA LYS A 31 12.68 16.68 17.35
C LYS A 31 13.53 15.43 17.19
N ALA A 32 14.84 15.50 17.47
CA ALA A 32 15.75 14.39 17.20
C ALA A 32 15.44 13.14 18.04
N SER A 33 15.14 13.32 19.33
CA SER A 33 14.76 12.22 20.22
C SER A 33 13.44 11.51 19.83
N VAL A 34 12.47 12.27 19.29
CA VAL A 34 11.19 11.72 18.81
C VAL A 34 11.36 11.01 17.47
N ASP A 35 12.16 11.59 16.57
CA ASP A 35 12.47 11.02 15.27
C ASP A 35 13.24 9.69 15.42
N ASP A 36 14.17 9.58 16.38
CA ASP A 36 14.87 8.33 16.69
C ASP A 36 13.94 7.22 17.21
N LEU A 37 12.97 7.57 18.05
CA LEU A 37 11.95 6.63 18.55
C LEU A 37 11.05 6.13 17.42
N LEU A 38 10.56 7.05 16.57
CA LEU A 38 9.76 6.72 15.39
C LEU A 38 10.55 5.86 14.40
N PHE A 39 11.81 6.21 14.15
CA PHE A 39 12.69 5.45 13.27
C PHE A 39 12.94 4.04 13.78
N LYS A 40 13.15 3.88 15.10
CA LYS A 40 13.32 2.57 15.75
C LYS A 40 12.06 1.71 15.66
N GLU A 41 10.87 2.29 15.82
CA GLU A 41 9.61 1.57 15.63
C GLU A 41 9.38 1.16 14.18
N LYS A 42 9.59 2.09 13.24
CA LYS A 42 9.48 1.84 11.81
C LYS A 42 10.38 0.67 11.39
N ARG A 43 11.62 0.66 11.89
CA ARG A 43 12.57 -0.42 11.64
C ARG A 43 12.17 -1.77 12.22
N LYS A 44 11.67 -1.81 13.46
CA LYS A 44 11.18 -3.08 14.06
C LYS A 44 10.11 -3.71 13.18
N ARG A 45 9.17 -2.91 12.66
CA ARG A 45 8.10 -3.38 11.78
C ARG A 45 8.61 -3.88 10.43
N VAL A 46 9.60 -3.20 9.85
CA VAL A 46 10.26 -3.63 8.61
C VAL A 46 11.01 -4.96 8.82
N CYS A 47 11.77 -5.11 9.92
CA CYS A 47 12.50 -6.34 10.23
C CYS A 47 11.58 -7.54 10.50
N GLU A 48 10.42 -7.33 11.11
CA GLU A 48 9.46 -8.41 11.40
C GLU A 48 8.80 -9.00 10.13
N HIS A 49 8.90 -8.32 8.99
CA HIS A 49 8.22 -8.71 7.75
C HIS A 49 9.06 -9.50 6.75
N TYR A 50 10.37 -9.60 6.95
CA TYR A 50 11.25 -10.31 6.03
C TYR A 50 11.41 -11.79 6.41
N GLY A 51 10.36 -12.57 6.16
CA GLY A 51 10.43 -14.03 6.09
C GLY A 51 10.38 -14.49 4.65
N GLN A 52 11.19 -15.48 4.28
CA GLN A 52 11.10 -16.13 2.96
C GLN A 52 9.83 -17.00 2.90
N VAL A 53 8.71 -16.37 2.59
CA VAL A 53 7.38 -16.97 2.59
C VAL A 53 6.78 -16.89 1.19
N ARG A 54 5.85 -17.80 0.88
CA ARG A 54 5.13 -17.75 -0.40
C ARG A 54 4.28 -16.49 -0.43
N LEU A 55 4.37 -15.72 -1.51
CA LEU A 55 3.62 -14.48 -1.70
C LEU A 55 2.55 -14.67 -2.78
N GLY A 56 1.41 -13.99 -2.61
CA GLY A 56 0.37 -13.92 -3.64
C GLY A 56 0.70 -12.81 -4.64
N MET A 57 1.42 -13.12 -5.73
CA MET A 57 1.83 -12.08 -6.69
C MET A 57 0.68 -11.52 -7.53
N MET A 58 -0.25 -12.38 -7.95
CA MET A 58 -1.45 -11.94 -8.68
C MET A 58 -2.55 -11.59 -7.69
N ARG A 59 -2.80 -10.29 -7.54
CA ARG A 59 -3.72 -9.78 -6.53
C ARG A 59 -4.94 -9.14 -7.18
N HIS A 60 -6.11 -9.50 -6.69
CA HIS A 60 -7.35 -8.80 -6.96
C HIS A 60 -7.78 -8.10 -5.68
N LEU A 61 -7.53 -6.79 -5.66
CA LEU A 61 -7.78 -5.94 -4.53
C LEU A 61 -9.04 -5.11 -4.75
N TYR A 62 -9.99 -5.21 -3.82
CA TYR A 62 -11.09 -4.26 -3.72
C TYR A 62 -10.82 -3.25 -2.60
N VAL A 63 -10.86 -1.96 -2.93
CA VAL A 63 -10.83 -0.87 -1.97
C VAL A 63 -12.25 -0.40 -1.72
N VAL A 64 -12.73 -0.55 -0.49
CA VAL A 64 -14.03 -0.05 -0.05
C VAL A 64 -13.80 1.26 0.71
N VAL A 65 -14.37 2.35 0.20
CA VAL A 65 -14.30 3.68 0.82
C VAL A 65 -15.63 4.00 1.47
N ASP A 66 -15.60 4.27 2.77
CA ASP A 66 -16.74 4.81 3.49
C ASP A 66 -16.98 6.28 3.07
N MET A 67 -18.20 6.60 2.62
CA MET A 67 -18.66 7.96 2.27
C MET A 67 -19.83 8.40 3.17
N SER A 68 -19.77 8.03 4.45
CA SER A 68 -20.74 8.43 5.47
C SER A 68 -20.50 9.84 6.01
N ARG A 69 -21.46 10.34 6.79
CA ARG A 69 -21.37 11.65 7.48
C ARG A 69 -20.08 11.86 8.28
N SER A 70 -19.51 10.79 8.84
CA SER A 70 -18.29 10.84 9.64
C SER A 70 -17.04 11.21 8.82
N MET A 71 -17.15 11.25 7.48
CA MET A 71 -16.06 11.69 6.61
C MET A 71 -15.98 13.21 6.42
N GLU A 72 -17.00 13.95 6.88
CA GLU A 72 -17.01 15.42 6.88
C GLU A 72 -16.25 16.02 8.05
N ASP A 73 -15.95 15.21 9.07
CA ASP A 73 -15.17 15.61 10.24
C ASP A 73 -13.74 16.06 9.85
N GLN A 74 -13.20 17.01 10.61
CA GLN A 74 -11.94 17.71 10.33
C GLN A 74 -10.74 17.18 11.13
N ASP A 75 -10.79 15.92 11.57
CA ASP A 75 -9.65 15.26 12.25
C ASP A 75 -8.40 15.23 11.36
N LEU A 76 -8.61 15.02 10.06
CA LEU A 76 -7.58 15.11 9.03
C LEU A 76 -7.87 16.32 8.14
N LYS A 77 -6.84 17.09 7.80
CA LYS A 77 -6.99 18.33 7.04
C LYS A 77 -7.11 18.07 5.53
N PRO A 78 -8.01 18.74 4.80
CA PRO A 78 -9.09 19.61 5.29
C PRO A 78 -10.28 18.82 5.89
N ASN A 79 -10.66 17.70 5.27
CA ASN A 79 -11.66 16.74 5.77
C ASN A 79 -11.10 15.32 5.64
N ARG A 80 -11.62 14.37 6.43
CA ARG A 80 -11.23 12.95 6.34
C ARG A 80 -11.40 12.37 4.93
N LEU A 81 -12.47 12.71 4.21
CA LEU A 81 -12.66 12.26 2.82
C LEU A 81 -11.53 12.75 1.90
N ALA A 82 -11.25 14.05 1.94
CA ALA A 82 -10.27 14.66 1.03
C ALA A 82 -8.87 14.10 1.26
N CYS A 83 -8.48 13.93 2.54
CA CYS A 83 -7.23 13.28 2.90
C CYS A 83 -7.19 11.82 2.42
N THR A 84 -8.27 11.05 2.65
CA THR A 84 -8.39 9.66 2.20
C THR A 84 -8.27 9.52 0.68
N LEU A 85 -8.98 10.35 -0.09
CA LEU A 85 -8.93 10.29 -1.55
C LEU A 85 -7.54 10.65 -2.10
N LYS A 86 -6.87 11.65 -1.51
CA LYS A 86 -5.50 12.04 -1.90
C LYS A 86 -4.49 10.93 -1.61
N LEU A 87 -4.58 10.31 -0.43
CA LEU A 87 -3.71 9.18 -0.08
C LEU A 87 -4.04 7.93 -0.91
N LEU A 88 -5.30 7.74 -1.30
CA LEU A 88 -5.70 6.67 -2.22
C LEU A 88 -5.18 6.89 -3.64
N GLU A 89 -5.15 8.13 -4.15
CA GLU A 89 -4.52 8.45 -5.44
C GLU A 89 -3.05 8.03 -5.43
N TYR A 90 -2.31 8.43 -4.39
CA TYR A 90 -0.92 8.01 -4.18
C TYR A 90 -0.78 6.48 -4.02
N PHE A 91 -1.66 5.85 -3.25
CA PHE A 91 -1.66 4.39 -3.08
C PHE A 91 -1.88 3.66 -4.40
N VAL A 92 -2.78 4.11 -5.26
CA VAL A 92 -3.04 3.49 -6.56
C VAL A 92 -1.80 3.57 -7.45
N GLU A 93 -1.13 4.72 -7.49
CA GLU A 93 0.11 4.88 -8.27
C GLU A 93 1.22 3.95 -7.78
N GLU A 94 1.52 3.97 -6.47
CA GLU A 94 2.55 3.12 -5.87
C GLU A 94 2.20 1.63 -5.98
N TYR A 95 0.93 1.27 -5.83
CA TYR A 95 0.48 -0.11 -5.94
C TYR A 95 0.73 -0.69 -7.34
N PHE A 96 0.43 0.07 -8.39
CA PHE A 96 0.66 -0.37 -9.77
C PHE A 96 2.13 -0.34 -10.18
N ASP A 97 2.96 0.49 -9.54
CA ASP A 97 4.40 0.48 -9.79
C ASP A 97 5.04 -0.81 -9.26
N GLN A 98 4.77 -1.15 -7.99
CA GLN A 98 5.29 -2.36 -7.34
C GLN A 98 4.62 -3.65 -7.85
N ASN A 99 3.31 -3.61 -8.11
CA ASN A 99 2.50 -4.78 -8.49
C ASN A 99 1.78 -4.57 -9.83
N PRO A 100 2.49 -4.51 -10.97
CA PRO A 100 1.88 -4.19 -12.26
C PRO A 100 0.85 -5.23 -12.72
N ILE A 101 0.99 -6.51 -12.35
CA ILE A 101 0.08 -7.58 -12.77
C ILE A 101 -1.22 -7.64 -11.96
N SER A 102 -1.32 -6.84 -10.89
CA SER A 102 -2.47 -6.85 -10.01
C SER A 102 -3.61 -5.98 -10.55
N GLN A 103 -4.82 -6.17 -10.04
CA GLN A 103 -5.98 -5.38 -10.41
C GLN A 103 -6.60 -4.76 -9.17
N ILE A 104 -7.06 -3.52 -9.31
CA ILE A 104 -7.79 -2.79 -8.26
C ILE A 104 -9.23 -2.57 -8.72
N GLY A 105 -10.18 -2.67 -7.80
CA GLY A 105 -11.54 -2.17 -7.96
C GLY A 105 -11.91 -1.27 -6.78
N ILE A 106 -12.67 -0.21 -7.03
CA ILE A 106 -13.06 0.77 -6.01
C ILE A 106 -14.57 0.71 -5.80
N ILE A 107 -14.99 0.56 -4.54
CA ILE A 107 -16.39 0.56 -4.10
C ILE A 107 -16.57 1.71 -3.11
N SER A 108 -17.56 2.56 -3.32
CA SER A 108 -17.98 3.55 -2.33
C SER A 108 -19.19 3.04 -1.55
N THR A 109 -19.25 3.39 -0.28
CA THR A 109 -20.38 3.07 0.58
C THR A 109 -21.06 4.37 1.01
N LYS A 110 -22.27 4.62 0.53
CA LYS A 110 -23.04 5.84 0.80
C LYS A 110 -24.50 5.48 1.04
N THR A 111 -25.19 6.21 1.92
CA THR A 111 -26.65 6.05 2.16
C THR A 111 -27.11 4.59 2.33
N LYS A 112 -26.36 3.79 3.11
CA LYS A 112 -26.63 2.35 3.39
C LYS A 112 -26.56 1.44 2.17
N ARG A 113 -25.98 1.92 1.07
CA ARG A 113 -25.78 1.17 -0.18
C ARG A 113 -24.31 1.14 -0.55
N ALA A 114 -23.95 0.14 -1.33
CA ALA A 114 -22.63 0.01 -1.93
C ALA A 114 -22.74 0.30 -3.43
N GLU A 115 -21.90 1.19 -3.92
CA GLU A 115 -21.82 1.55 -5.32
C GLU A 115 -20.42 1.22 -5.85
N LYS A 116 -20.36 0.50 -6.98
CA LYS A 116 -19.09 0.20 -7.64
C LYS A 116 -18.66 1.45 -8.41
N MET A 117 -17.63 2.15 -7.93
CA MET A 117 -17.10 3.32 -8.63
C MET A 117 -16.29 2.91 -9.85
N THR A 118 -15.43 1.91 -9.68
CA THR A 118 -14.57 1.40 -10.75
C THR A 118 -14.55 -0.11 -10.74
N GLU A 119 -14.62 -0.69 -11.94
CA GLU A 119 -14.49 -2.13 -12.10
C GLU A 119 -13.08 -2.62 -11.80
N LEU A 120 -12.95 -3.92 -11.59
CA LEU A 120 -11.65 -4.55 -11.35
C LEU A 120 -10.80 -4.41 -12.61
N ALA A 121 -9.82 -3.51 -12.57
CA ALA A 121 -9.03 -3.13 -13.72
C ALA A 121 -7.57 -2.83 -13.34
N GLY A 122 -6.66 -3.04 -14.29
CA GLY A 122 -5.23 -2.79 -14.13
C GLY A 122 -4.73 -1.41 -14.60
N ASN A 123 -5.64 -0.50 -14.99
CA ASN A 123 -5.25 0.83 -15.48
C ASN A 123 -5.37 1.88 -14.34
N PRO A 124 -4.26 2.49 -13.89
CA PRO A 124 -4.28 3.49 -12.82
C PRO A 124 -5.09 4.74 -13.17
N LYS A 125 -5.04 5.21 -14.42
CA LYS A 125 -5.69 6.47 -14.85
C LYS A 125 -7.19 6.43 -14.62
N LYS A 126 -7.84 5.31 -14.93
CA LYS A 126 -9.29 5.12 -14.73
C LYS A 126 -9.68 5.24 -13.26
N HIS A 127 -8.85 4.67 -12.37
CA HIS A 127 -9.08 4.73 -10.92
C HIS A 127 -8.86 6.15 -10.38
N ILE A 128 -7.80 6.83 -10.81
CA ILE A 128 -7.48 8.21 -10.41
C ILE A 128 -8.58 9.18 -10.88
N GLU A 129 -9.06 9.05 -12.12
CA GLU A 129 -10.18 9.83 -12.64
C GLU A 129 -11.47 9.61 -11.84
N ALA A 130 -11.76 8.36 -11.46
CA ALA A 130 -12.90 8.03 -10.62
C ALA A 130 -12.78 8.63 -9.21
N LEU A 131 -11.59 8.62 -8.60
CA LEU A 131 -11.33 9.26 -7.31
C LEU A 131 -11.49 10.79 -7.39
N LYS A 132 -10.93 11.43 -8.43
CA LYS A 132 -11.06 12.88 -8.67
C LYS A 132 -12.52 13.31 -8.84
N LYS A 133 -13.35 12.49 -9.49
CA LYS A 133 -14.79 12.75 -9.62
C LYS A 133 -15.51 12.78 -8.27
N VAL A 134 -15.02 12.04 -7.27
CA VAL A 134 -15.66 11.90 -5.95
C VAL A 134 -15.29 13.00 -4.97
N VAL A 135 -14.19 13.73 -5.17
CA VAL A 135 -13.75 14.82 -4.29
C VAL A 135 -14.83 15.91 -4.08
N GLY A 136 -15.69 16.15 -5.07
CA GLY A 136 -16.78 17.13 -4.99
C GLY A 136 -18.14 16.60 -4.50
N VAL A 137 -18.24 15.32 -4.16
CA VAL A 137 -19.51 14.70 -3.75
C VAL A 137 -19.67 14.81 -2.24
N ALA A 138 -20.76 15.43 -1.79
CA ALA A 138 -21.09 15.50 -0.36
C ALA A 138 -21.29 14.09 0.23
N CYS A 139 -20.65 13.82 1.38
CA CYS A 139 -20.79 12.56 2.10
C CYS A 139 -22.07 12.59 2.93
N SER A 140 -22.94 11.61 2.75
CA SER A 140 -24.21 11.60 3.48
C SER A 140 -24.71 10.19 3.75
N GLY A 141 -25.43 10.07 4.86
CA GLY A 141 -25.94 8.79 5.35
C GLY A 141 -24.91 8.00 6.15
N GLU A 142 -25.19 6.70 6.26
CA GLU A 142 -24.46 5.73 7.08
C GLU A 142 -23.86 4.66 6.16
N PRO A 143 -22.74 4.03 6.55
CA PRO A 143 -22.14 2.98 5.74
C PRO A 143 -22.88 1.65 5.93
N SER A 144 -22.84 0.81 4.89
CA SER A 144 -23.23 -0.60 4.94
C SER A 144 -22.07 -1.48 4.48
N LEU A 145 -21.45 -2.17 5.44
CA LEU A 145 -20.37 -3.11 5.19
C LEU A 145 -20.85 -4.39 4.49
N TYR A 146 -22.07 -4.86 4.81
CA TYR A 146 -22.65 -6.07 4.22
C TYR A 146 -22.81 -5.93 2.72
N ASN A 147 -23.36 -4.81 2.24
CA ASN A 147 -23.57 -4.60 0.81
C ASN A 147 -22.24 -4.50 0.05
N SER A 148 -21.26 -3.79 0.61
CA SER A 148 -19.94 -3.62 -0.01
C SER A 148 -19.17 -4.93 -0.10
N LEU A 149 -19.18 -5.73 0.99
CA LEU A 149 -18.56 -7.05 1.00
C LEU A 149 -19.30 -8.05 0.11
N SER A 150 -20.63 -7.99 0.05
CA SER A 150 -21.42 -8.85 -0.84
C SER A 150 -21.10 -8.57 -2.31
N LEU A 151 -21.00 -7.29 -2.69
CA LEU A 151 -20.65 -6.88 -4.05
C LEU A 151 -19.22 -7.28 -4.43
N ALA A 152 -18.27 -7.12 -3.52
CA ALA A 152 -16.90 -7.59 -3.70
C ALA A 152 -16.84 -9.12 -3.82
N MET A 153 -17.57 -9.83 -2.95
CA MET A 153 -17.63 -11.30 -2.96
C MET A 153 -18.21 -11.85 -4.26
N GLU A 154 -19.27 -11.24 -4.80
CA GLU A 154 -19.88 -11.66 -6.06
C GLU A 154 -18.87 -11.62 -7.22
N THR A 155 -18.07 -10.55 -7.30
CA THR A 155 -17.03 -10.43 -8.34
C THR A 155 -15.85 -11.36 -8.08
N LEU A 156 -15.36 -11.42 -6.84
CA LEU A 156 -14.17 -12.21 -6.46
C LEU A 156 -14.42 -13.73 -6.47
N LYS A 157 -15.68 -14.18 -6.39
CA LYS A 157 -16.03 -15.62 -6.45
C LYS A 157 -15.68 -16.25 -7.79
N HIS A 158 -15.75 -15.48 -8.87
CA HIS A 158 -15.44 -15.95 -10.22
C HIS A 158 -13.94 -15.91 -10.54
N MET A 159 -13.13 -15.31 -9.67
CA MET A 159 -11.68 -15.24 -9.87
C MET A 159 -11.02 -16.58 -9.53
N PRO A 160 -9.98 -16.97 -10.29
CA PRO A 160 -9.38 -18.29 -10.14
C PRO A 160 -8.62 -18.42 -8.81
N GLY A 161 -8.58 -19.63 -8.25
CA GLY A 161 -8.08 -19.91 -6.90
C GLY A 161 -6.60 -19.66 -6.64
N HIS A 162 -5.80 -19.46 -7.70
CA HIS A 162 -4.38 -19.10 -7.60
C HIS A 162 -4.13 -17.61 -7.35
N THR A 163 -5.16 -16.78 -7.51
CA THR A 163 -5.08 -15.33 -7.27
C THR A 163 -5.37 -15.03 -5.81
N SER A 164 -4.67 -14.05 -5.24
CA SER A 164 -5.06 -13.54 -3.93
C SER A 164 -6.28 -12.65 -4.08
N ARG A 165 -7.30 -12.93 -3.26
CA ARG A 165 -8.54 -12.17 -3.22
C ARG A 165 -8.53 -11.34 -1.95
N GLU A 166 -8.40 -10.04 -2.11
CA GLU A 166 -8.16 -9.10 -1.03
C GLU A 166 -9.20 -7.99 -1.04
N VAL A 167 -9.65 -7.58 0.13
CA VAL A 167 -10.51 -6.42 0.31
C VAL A 167 -9.91 -5.55 1.40
N ILE A 168 -9.67 -4.27 1.10
CA ILE A 168 -9.27 -3.25 2.07
C ILE A 168 -10.47 -2.33 2.28
N VAL A 169 -10.93 -2.22 3.53
CA VAL A 169 -12.02 -1.32 3.89
C VAL A 169 -11.45 -0.14 4.66
N ILE A 170 -11.65 1.07 4.15
CA ILE A 170 -11.36 2.31 4.86
C ILE A 170 -12.66 2.74 5.53
N PHE A 171 -12.71 2.58 6.85
CA PHE A 171 -13.92 2.75 7.65
C PHE A 171 -13.79 3.96 8.59
N SER A 172 -14.73 4.90 8.49
CA SER A 172 -14.74 6.10 9.33
C SER A 172 -15.78 6.04 10.43
N SER A 173 -16.97 5.51 10.10
CA SER A 173 -18.09 5.49 11.04
C SER A 173 -17.84 4.54 12.22
N LEU A 174 -18.56 4.77 13.32
CA LEU A 174 -18.56 3.86 14.48
C LEU A 174 -19.62 2.76 14.34
N THR A 175 -20.59 2.99 13.45
CA THR A 175 -21.77 2.14 13.27
C THR A 175 -21.82 1.64 11.83
N THR A 176 -22.05 0.34 11.64
CA THR A 176 -22.45 -0.20 10.33
C THR A 176 -23.95 -0.45 10.33
N CYS A 177 -24.64 -0.02 9.28
CA CYS A 177 -26.09 -0.11 9.15
C CYS A 177 -26.43 -1.08 8.03
N ASP A 178 -26.39 -2.36 8.36
CA ASP A 178 -26.56 -3.45 7.40
C ASP A 178 -27.96 -4.07 7.43
N PRO A 179 -28.50 -4.49 6.26
CA PRO A 179 -29.84 -5.09 6.17
C PRO A 179 -29.89 -6.56 6.63
N SER A 180 -28.74 -7.22 6.78
CA SER A 180 -28.66 -8.66 7.03
C SER A 180 -27.51 -9.00 7.96
N ASN A 181 -27.47 -10.26 8.43
CA ASN A 181 -26.47 -10.70 9.40
C ASN A 181 -25.07 -10.77 8.79
N ILE A 182 -24.18 -9.89 9.25
CA ILE A 182 -22.79 -9.86 8.80
C ILE A 182 -21.99 -11.10 9.26
N TYR A 183 -22.34 -11.75 10.36
CA TYR A 183 -21.61 -12.92 10.85
C TYR A 183 -21.70 -14.12 9.91
N ASP A 184 -22.83 -14.28 9.23
CA ASP A 184 -22.98 -15.35 8.23
C ASP A 184 -22.20 -15.01 6.96
N LEU A 185 -22.15 -13.72 6.58
CA LEU A 185 -21.30 -13.26 5.49
C LEU A 185 -19.80 -13.50 5.79
N ILE A 186 -19.35 -13.29 7.03
CA ILE A 186 -17.96 -13.58 7.43
C ILE A 186 -17.62 -15.07 7.19
N LYS A 187 -18.53 -15.98 7.55
CA LYS A 187 -18.35 -17.42 7.28
C LYS A 187 -18.30 -17.71 5.77
N CYS A 188 -19.16 -17.06 4.99
CA CYS A 188 -19.13 -17.17 3.52
C CYS A 188 -17.80 -16.67 2.94
N LEU A 189 -17.31 -15.51 3.37
CA LEU A 189 -16.02 -14.95 2.94
C LEU A 189 -14.86 -15.88 3.28
N LYS A 190 -14.89 -16.51 4.46
CA LYS A 190 -13.91 -17.51 4.86
C LYS A 190 -13.93 -18.75 3.96
N ALA A 191 -15.12 -19.24 3.62
CA ALA A 191 -15.29 -20.38 2.71
C ALA A 191 -14.76 -20.06 1.29
N VAL A 192 -14.99 -18.83 0.82
CA VAL A 192 -14.46 -18.34 -0.47
C VAL A 192 -12.98 -17.97 -0.38
N LYS A 193 -12.33 -18.05 0.79
CA LYS A 193 -10.92 -17.65 1.03
C LYS A 193 -10.63 -16.21 0.56
N ILE A 194 -11.50 -15.26 0.92
CA ILE A 194 -11.26 -13.83 0.71
C ILE A 194 -10.66 -13.25 1.98
N ARG A 195 -9.53 -12.55 1.85
CA ARG A 195 -8.87 -11.86 2.95
C ARG A 195 -9.41 -10.43 3.04
N VAL A 196 -9.92 -10.03 4.21
CA VAL A 196 -10.43 -8.68 4.43
C VAL A 196 -9.60 -7.98 5.48
N SER A 197 -8.99 -6.86 5.10
CA SER A 197 -8.26 -5.95 6.00
C SER A 197 -9.07 -4.67 6.16
N VAL A 198 -9.05 -4.06 7.35
CA VAL A 198 -9.80 -2.84 7.62
C VAL A 198 -8.88 -1.80 8.28
N ILE A 199 -8.95 -0.58 7.76
CA ILE A 199 -8.28 0.59 8.32
C ILE A 199 -9.37 1.49 8.92
N GLY A 200 -9.37 1.64 10.24
CA GLY A 200 -10.28 2.52 10.97
C GLY A 200 -9.68 3.92 11.13
N LEU A 201 -10.46 4.98 10.90
CA LEU A 201 -9.95 6.36 11.00
C LEU A 201 -9.74 6.89 12.42
N SER A 202 -10.51 6.42 13.40
CA SER A 202 -10.39 6.95 14.78
C SER A 202 -10.63 5.90 15.86
N ALA A 203 -11.52 4.94 15.60
CA ALA A 203 -11.94 3.99 16.62
C ALA A 203 -11.92 2.56 16.11
N GLU A 204 -11.71 1.65 17.05
CA GLU A 204 -11.85 0.23 16.81
C GLU A 204 -13.33 -0.19 16.88
N VAL A 205 -13.80 -0.84 15.82
CA VAL A 205 -15.16 -1.41 15.76
C VAL A 205 -15.08 -2.92 15.90
N ARG A 206 -15.72 -3.46 16.95
CA ARG A 206 -15.66 -4.88 17.31
C ARG A 206 -16.03 -5.83 16.16
N VAL A 207 -17.02 -5.47 15.35
CA VAL A 207 -17.44 -6.27 14.19
C VAL A 207 -16.32 -6.35 13.15
N CYS A 208 -15.63 -5.25 12.87
CA CYS A 208 -14.49 -5.20 11.94
C CYS A 208 -13.29 -5.98 12.50
N THR A 209 -13.04 -5.91 13.81
CA THR A 209 -12.00 -6.73 14.47
C THR A 209 -12.30 -8.23 14.33
N MET A 210 -13.56 -8.65 14.48
CA MET A 210 -13.96 -10.04 14.27
C MET A 210 -13.79 -10.45 12.79
N LEU A 211 -14.25 -9.62 11.85
CA LEU A 211 -14.13 -9.84 10.40
C LEU A 211 -12.68 -10.07 9.95
N THR A 212 -11.76 -9.20 10.38
CA THR A 212 -10.34 -9.29 10.03
C THR A 212 -9.68 -10.53 10.64
N ARG A 213 -9.96 -10.84 11.91
CA ARG A 213 -9.44 -12.04 12.58
C ARG A 213 -9.91 -13.34 11.92
N GLU A 214 -11.19 -13.44 11.58
CA GLU A 214 -11.76 -14.63 10.94
C GLU A 214 -11.23 -14.83 9.51
N THR A 215 -11.13 -13.75 8.74
CA THR A 215 -10.64 -13.81 7.34
C THR A 215 -9.11 -13.88 7.24
N GLY A 216 -8.38 -13.59 8.31
CA GLY A 216 -6.90 -13.55 8.32
C GLY A 216 -6.32 -12.26 7.74
N GLY A 217 -7.09 -11.18 7.75
CA GLY A 217 -6.60 -9.84 7.44
C GLY A 217 -6.12 -9.08 8.67
N THR A 218 -5.73 -7.82 8.47
CA THR A 218 -5.23 -6.96 9.55
C THR A 218 -6.21 -5.83 9.85
N TYR A 219 -6.26 -5.42 11.12
CA TYR A 219 -7.03 -4.27 11.57
C TYR A 219 -6.10 -3.23 12.18
N HIS A 220 -6.11 -2.03 11.63
CA HIS A 220 -5.32 -0.91 12.13
C HIS A 220 -6.19 0.32 12.30
N VAL A 221 -5.88 1.10 13.34
CA VAL A 221 -6.52 2.39 13.61
C VAL A 221 -5.51 3.49 13.30
N ILE A 222 -5.95 4.49 12.55
CA ILE A 222 -5.15 5.65 12.17
C ILE A 222 -4.94 6.54 13.40
N LEU A 223 -3.76 7.14 13.47
CA LEU A 223 -3.41 8.13 14.49
C LEU A 223 -3.24 9.49 13.81
N ASP A 224 -2.31 9.54 12.85
CA ASP A 224 -1.98 10.73 12.06
C ASP A 224 -2.02 10.43 10.56
N GLU A 225 -1.97 11.48 9.73
CA GLU A 225 -1.88 11.37 8.26
C GLU A 225 -0.67 10.53 7.81
N ASN A 226 0.48 10.72 8.47
CA ASN A 226 1.69 9.93 8.18
C ASN A 226 1.48 8.45 8.50
N HIS A 227 0.88 8.15 9.66
CA HIS A 227 0.55 6.77 10.02
C HIS A 227 -0.43 6.15 9.01
N PHE A 228 -1.39 6.93 8.51
CA PHE A 228 -2.30 6.46 7.47
C PHE A 228 -1.57 6.15 6.15
N LYS A 229 -0.66 7.02 5.70
CA LYS A 229 0.21 6.76 4.53
C LYS A 229 0.99 5.46 4.74
N GLU A 230 1.59 5.26 5.90
CA GLU A 230 2.33 4.04 6.23
C GLU A 230 1.45 2.78 6.22
N LEU A 231 0.23 2.84 6.75
CA LEU A 231 -0.72 1.72 6.71
C LEU A 231 -1.15 1.37 5.28
N LEU A 232 -1.31 2.36 4.40
CA LEU A 232 -1.59 2.10 2.99
C LEU A 232 -0.37 1.46 2.31
N MET A 233 0.84 1.98 2.56
CA MET A 233 2.08 1.41 2.01
C MET A 233 2.35 -0.01 2.51
N TYR A 234 1.98 -0.31 3.75
CA TYR A 234 2.02 -1.66 4.30
C TYR A 234 1.19 -2.65 3.46
N HIS A 235 0.04 -2.21 2.93
CA HIS A 235 -0.81 -3.01 2.07
C HIS A 235 -0.39 -3.05 0.59
N VAL A 236 0.56 -2.20 0.18
CA VAL A 236 1.17 -2.27 -1.16
C VAL A 236 1.99 -3.55 -1.30
N SER A 237 2.72 -3.94 -0.26
CA SER A 237 3.46 -5.21 -0.27
C SER A 237 2.50 -6.41 -0.31
N PRO A 238 2.76 -7.42 -1.16
CA PRO A 238 1.91 -8.59 -1.24
C PRO A 238 1.93 -9.34 0.09
N PRO A 239 0.77 -9.69 0.66
CA PRO A 239 0.74 -10.46 1.88
C PRO A 239 1.24 -11.90 1.67
N PRO A 240 1.71 -12.56 2.74
CA PRO A 240 2.01 -13.99 2.69
C PRO A 240 0.75 -14.79 2.32
N ALA A 241 0.91 -15.65 1.33
CA ALA A 241 -0.13 -16.57 0.90
C ALA A 241 -0.38 -17.62 1.99
N SER A 242 -1.66 -17.92 2.24
CA SER A 242 -2.02 -19.04 3.10
C SER A 242 -1.55 -20.35 2.47
N SER A 243 -1.16 -21.33 3.28
CA SER A 243 -0.73 -22.66 2.82
C SER A 243 -1.77 -23.40 1.97
N THR A 244 -3.05 -23.01 2.09
CA THR A 244 -4.20 -23.57 1.37
C THR A 244 -4.43 -22.97 -0.02
N SER A 245 -3.62 -22.00 -0.46
CA SER A 245 -3.76 -21.37 -1.77
C SER A 245 -3.20 -22.27 -2.87
N GLU A 246 -3.89 -22.34 -4.00
CA GLU A 246 -3.51 -23.21 -5.11
C GLU A 246 -2.34 -22.61 -5.88
N CYS A 247 -1.29 -23.40 -6.12
CA CYS A 247 -0.18 -23.00 -6.99
C CYS A 247 -0.38 -23.63 -8.37
N SER A 248 -1.05 -22.91 -9.28
CA SER A 248 -1.23 -23.35 -10.66
C SER A 248 -0.28 -22.62 -11.60
N LEU A 249 0.26 -23.33 -12.60
CA LEU A 249 1.03 -22.72 -13.68
C LEU A 249 0.10 -22.01 -14.65
N ILE A 250 0.33 -20.72 -14.88
CA ILE A 250 -0.51 -19.88 -15.75
C ILE A 250 0.21 -19.64 -17.07
N ARG A 251 -0.52 -19.69 -18.17
CA ARG A 251 0.00 -19.28 -19.47
C ARG A 251 0.02 -17.76 -19.55
N MET A 252 1.20 -17.18 -19.76
CA MET A 252 1.36 -15.74 -20.00
C MET A 252 1.77 -15.48 -21.45
N GLY A 253 1.28 -14.37 -22.00
CA GLY A 253 1.69 -13.89 -23.31
C GLY A 253 2.64 -12.70 -23.18
N PHE A 254 3.78 -12.77 -23.86
CA PHE A 254 4.72 -11.65 -24.01
C PHE A 254 4.51 -11.02 -25.39
N PRO A 255 3.67 -9.97 -25.51
CA PRO A 255 3.45 -9.31 -26.78
C PRO A 255 4.67 -8.49 -27.19
N GLN A 256 4.97 -8.48 -28.48
CA GLN A 256 5.96 -7.58 -29.05
C GLN A 256 5.33 -6.22 -29.32
N HIS A 257 6.09 -5.15 -29.01
CA HIS A 257 5.70 -3.80 -29.38
C HIS A 257 6.05 -3.54 -30.84
N THR A 258 5.06 -3.33 -31.68
CA THR A 258 5.29 -2.95 -33.08
C THR A 258 4.90 -1.49 -33.25
N MET A 259 5.90 -0.68 -33.57
CA MET A 259 5.71 0.70 -33.99
C MET A 259 5.52 0.70 -35.51
N ALA A 260 4.35 1.12 -35.98
CA ALA A 260 4.16 1.43 -37.39
C ALA A 260 4.50 2.90 -37.61
N SER A 261 5.54 3.20 -38.37
CA SER A 261 5.87 4.55 -38.81
C SER A 261 5.03 4.95 -40.02
N PHE A 262 4.69 6.24 -40.13
CA PHE A 262 3.99 6.79 -41.31
C PHE A 262 4.78 6.65 -42.62
N SER A 263 6.08 6.33 -42.55
CA SER A 263 6.94 6.07 -43.71
C SER A 263 6.75 4.68 -44.32
N ASP A 264 6.10 3.75 -43.62
CA ASP A 264 5.85 2.40 -44.13
C ASP A 264 4.53 2.37 -44.89
N GLN A 265 4.57 1.94 -46.16
CA GLN A 265 3.38 1.83 -47.02
C GLN A 265 2.32 0.85 -46.48
N ASP A 266 2.67 0.03 -45.49
CA ASP A 266 1.80 -0.95 -44.83
C ASP A 266 1.27 -0.51 -43.45
N ALA A 267 1.49 0.74 -43.04
CA ALA A 267 0.99 1.27 -41.76
C ALA A 267 -0.53 1.43 -41.75
N LYS A 268 -1.25 0.32 -41.52
CA LYS A 268 -2.72 0.31 -41.40
C LYS A 268 -3.13 0.77 -39.99
N PRO A 269 -3.87 1.89 -39.85
CA PRO A 269 -4.44 2.26 -38.56
C PRO A 269 -5.39 1.15 -38.11
N SER A 270 -5.22 0.70 -36.88
CA SER A 270 -5.96 -0.43 -36.32
C SER A 270 -6.57 -0.05 -34.98
N PHE A 271 -7.81 -0.48 -34.77
CA PHE A 271 -8.49 -0.32 -33.51
C PHE A 271 -7.83 -1.17 -32.45
N SER A 272 -7.63 -0.60 -31.27
CA SER A 272 -7.17 -1.34 -30.11
C SER A 272 -8.37 -1.94 -29.39
N MET A 273 -8.21 -3.18 -28.93
CA MET A 273 -9.26 -3.89 -28.19
C MET A 273 -9.34 -3.46 -26.71
N ALA A 274 -8.39 -2.66 -26.23
CA ALA A 274 -8.33 -2.16 -24.86
C ALA A 274 -9.44 -1.13 -24.53
N HIS A 275 -9.96 -0.45 -25.55
CA HIS A 275 -10.94 0.64 -25.40
C HIS A 275 -12.38 0.26 -25.75
N LEU A 276 -12.68 -1.02 -26.01
CA LEU A 276 -14.05 -1.45 -26.29
C LEU A 276 -14.99 -1.26 -25.10
N ASP A 277 -14.46 -1.39 -23.88
CA ASP A 277 -15.22 -1.26 -22.62
C ASP A 277 -15.15 0.16 -22.02
N SER A 278 -14.29 1.04 -22.54
CA SER A 278 -14.21 2.42 -22.05
C SER A 278 -15.24 3.30 -22.73
N SER A 279 -15.95 4.11 -21.95
CA SER A 279 -16.89 5.14 -22.44
C SER A 279 -16.22 6.22 -23.31
N SER A 280 -14.87 6.30 -23.30
CA SER A 280 -14.08 7.01 -24.30
C SER A 280 -14.02 6.16 -25.57
N GLY A 281 -14.65 6.64 -26.66
CA GLY A 281 -14.82 5.91 -27.91
C GLY A 281 -13.53 5.32 -28.53
N PRO A 282 -13.67 4.51 -29.60
CA PRO A 282 -12.57 3.73 -30.15
C PRO A 282 -11.44 4.63 -30.67
N VAL A 283 -10.29 4.60 -29.98
CA VAL A 283 -9.09 5.36 -30.37
C VAL A 283 -8.31 4.60 -31.45
N LEU A 284 -8.15 5.23 -32.61
CA LEU A 284 -7.26 4.76 -33.66
C LEU A 284 -5.81 5.01 -33.28
N THR A 285 -5.02 3.95 -33.24
CA THR A 285 -3.57 4.03 -33.01
C THR A 285 -2.84 3.34 -34.15
N LEU A 286 -1.61 3.77 -34.41
CA LEU A 286 -0.76 3.20 -35.47
C LEU A 286 0.09 2.06 -34.92
N GLY A 287 0.77 2.28 -33.79
CA GLY A 287 1.52 1.26 -33.05
C GLY A 287 0.71 0.60 -31.93
N GLY A 288 1.20 -0.54 -31.43
CA GLY A 288 0.65 -1.20 -30.26
C GLY A 288 1.30 -2.55 -29.98
N TYR A 289 0.79 -3.21 -28.96
CA TYR A 289 1.17 -4.55 -28.54
C TYR A 289 0.27 -5.59 -29.19
N TYR A 290 0.87 -6.63 -29.76
CA TYR A 290 0.13 -7.70 -30.43
C TYR A 290 0.13 -8.97 -29.60
N CYS A 291 -1.07 -9.51 -29.34
CA CYS A 291 -1.21 -10.78 -28.64
C CYS A 291 -0.54 -11.91 -29.45
N PRO A 292 0.31 -12.75 -28.84
CA PRO A 292 1.00 -13.82 -29.56
C PRO A 292 0.05 -14.92 -30.07
N GLN A 293 -1.12 -15.10 -29.44
CA GLN A 293 -2.06 -16.17 -29.78
C GLN A 293 -3.11 -15.74 -30.81
N CYS A 294 -3.78 -14.61 -30.59
CA CYS A 294 -4.87 -14.14 -31.47
C CYS A 294 -4.50 -12.95 -32.36
N ARG A 295 -3.30 -12.37 -32.21
CA ARG A 295 -2.83 -11.16 -32.92
C ARG A 295 -3.72 -9.92 -32.72
N ALA A 296 -4.58 -9.92 -31.71
CA ALA A 296 -5.33 -8.74 -31.32
C ALA A 296 -4.39 -7.64 -30.81
N LYS A 297 -4.73 -6.39 -31.15
CA LYS A 297 -3.94 -5.21 -30.81
C LYS A 297 -4.40 -4.58 -29.50
N TYR A 298 -3.45 -4.25 -28.64
CA TYR A 298 -3.63 -3.53 -27.38
C TYR A 298 -2.73 -2.30 -27.33
N THR A 299 -3.23 -1.22 -26.73
CA THR A 299 -2.49 0.04 -26.55
C THR A 299 -1.66 0.04 -25.26
N GLU A 300 -2.20 -0.54 -24.21
CA GLU A 300 -1.60 -0.57 -22.87
C GLU A 300 -1.42 -2.01 -22.40
N LEU A 301 -0.43 -2.20 -21.51
CA LEU A 301 -0.13 -3.43 -20.80
C LEU A 301 0.05 -3.10 -19.31
N PRO A 302 -0.20 -4.04 -18.39
CA PRO A 302 -0.66 -5.41 -18.60
C PRO A 302 -2.19 -5.50 -18.72
N VAL A 303 -2.67 -6.37 -19.61
CA VAL A 303 -4.11 -6.53 -19.88
C VAL A 303 -4.42 -8.00 -20.18
N GLU A 304 -5.60 -8.47 -19.75
CA GLU A 304 -6.12 -9.76 -20.18
C GLU A 304 -6.73 -9.67 -21.59
N CYS A 305 -6.29 -10.54 -22.49
CA CYS A 305 -6.75 -10.51 -23.86
C CYS A 305 -8.22 -10.95 -23.98
N LYS A 306 -9.11 -10.01 -24.26
CA LYS A 306 -10.56 -10.24 -24.45
C LYS A 306 -10.94 -11.29 -25.52
N VAL A 307 -10.04 -11.60 -26.45
CA VAL A 307 -10.30 -12.58 -27.52
C VAL A 307 -9.90 -14.01 -27.11
N CYS A 308 -8.75 -14.17 -26.43
CA CYS A 308 -8.19 -15.49 -26.12
C CYS A 308 -8.06 -15.82 -24.62
N GLY A 309 -8.35 -14.87 -23.73
CA GLY A 309 -8.22 -15.01 -22.27
C GLY A 309 -6.77 -15.05 -21.76
N LEU A 310 -5.77 -14.82 -22.62
CA LEU A 310 -4.36 -14.85 -22.22
C LEU A 310 -3.96 -13.55 -21.53
N THR A 311 -3.33 -13.63 -20.36
CA THR A 311 -2.76 -12.46 -19.66
C THR A 311 -1.54 -11.95 -20.42
N LEU A 312 -1.61 -10.73 -20.93
CA LEU A 312 -0.53 -10.07 -21.66
C LEU A 312 0.31 -9.22 -20.70
N VAL A 313 1.59 -9.54 -20.58
CA VAL A 313 2.53 -8.90 -19.66
C VAL A 313 3.85 -8.62 -20.38
N SER A 314 4.52 -7.53 -20.02
CA SER A 314 5.88 -7.24 -20.51
C SER A 314 6.91 -7.80 -19.54
N ALA A 315 8.11 -8.17 -20.03
CA ALA A 315 9.18 -8.64 -19.15
C ALA A 315 9.52 -7.63 -18.02
N PRO A 316 9.56 -6.30 -18.26
CA PRO A 316 9.77 -5.32 -17.21
C PRO A 316 8.71 -5.33 -16.10
N HIS A 317 7.45 -5.65 -16.41
CA HIS A 317 6.41 -5.72 -15.38
C HIS A 317 6.64 -6.89 -14.42
N LEU A 318 7.11 -8.02 -14.93
CA LEU A 318 7.51 -9.13 -14.05
C LEU A 318 8.77 -8.76 -13.27
N ALA A 319 9.77 -8.16 -13.93
CA ALA A 319 11.02 -7.68 -13.33
C ALA A 319 10.77 -6.82 -12.08
N ARG A 320 9.83 -5.87 -12.17
CA ARG A 320 9.46 -5.03 -11.03
C ARG A 320 8.98 -5.83 -9.83
N SER A 321 8.24 -6.92 -9.99
CA SER A 321 7.77 -7.72 -8.86
C SER A 321 8.80 -8.72 -8.29
N TYR A 322 10.02 -8.81 -8.86
CA TYR A 322 11.05 -9.73 -8.34
C TYR A 322 11.61 -9.32 -6.97
N HIS A 323 11.57 -8.03 -6.61
CA HIS A 323 12.07 -7.56 -5.30
C HIS A 323 11.29 -8.20 -4.13
N HIS A 324 10.04 -8.60 -4.35
CA HIS A 324 9.26 -9.35 -3.38
C HIS A 324 9.69 -10.83 -3.26
N LEU A 325 10.18 -11.44 -4.35
CA LEU A 325 10.58 -12.85 -4.36
C LEU A 325 11.94 -13.07 -3.69
N PHE A 326 12.85 -12.11 -3.85
CA PHE A 326 14.18 -12.13 -3.29
C PHE A 326 14.36 -10.89 -2.40
N PRO A 327 13.83 -10.93 -1.16
CA PRO A 327 14.03 -9.84 -0.23
C PRO A 327 15.52 -9.65 0.05
N LEU A 328 15.91 -8.39 0.23
CA LEU A 328 17.27 -8.05 0.66
C LEU A 328 17.44 -8.39 2.13
N ASP A 329 18.64 -8.87 2.48
CA ASP A 329 18.99 -9.10 3.87
C ASP A 329 19.10 -7.79 4.63
N VAL A 330 18.58 -7.79 5.86
CA VAL A 330 18.67 -6.62 6.73
C VAL A 330 20.12 -6.47 7.18
N PHE A 331 20.68 -5.27 7.02
CA PHE A 331 21.99 -4.95 7.57
C PHE A 331 22.00 -5.18 9.10
N ARG A 332 23.16 -5.51 9.71
CA ARG A 332 23.27 -5.71 11.17
C ARG A 332 23.99 -4.56 11.87
N GLU A 333 23.29 -3.87 12.77
CA GLU A 333 23.85 -2.76 13.57
C GLU A 333 24.87 -3.24 14.57
N THR A 334 26.04 -2.59 14.54
CA THR A 334 27.10 -2.81 15.50
C THR A 334 27.52 -1.46 16.08
N PRO A 335 27.44 -1.26 17.41
CA PRO A 335 27.93 -0.03 18.03
C PRO A 335 29.45 0.07 17.86
N LEU A 336 29.95 1.29 17.65
CA LEU A 336 31.37 1.61 17.40
C LEU A 336 32.32 1.00 18.44
N GLU A 337 31.88 0.90 19.69
CA GLU A 337 32.63 0.34 20.81
C GLU A 337 33.06 -1.12 20.58
N ARG A 338 32.27 -1.91 19.85
CA ARG A 338 32.60 -3.31 19.55
C ARG A 338 33.66 -3.46 18.44
N ILE A 339 33.82 -2.45 17.59
CA ILE A 339 34.76 -2.47 16.46
C ILE A 339 36.21 -2.29 16.96
N GLN A 340 36.40 -1.64 18.12
CA GLN A 340 37.72 -1.40 18.71
C GLN A 340 38.33 -2.63 19.41
N GLY A 341 37.54 -3.70 19.62
CA GLY A 341 37.96 -4.89 20.37
C GLY A 341 38.72 -5.94 19.56
N GLU A 342 38.61 -5.93 18.24
CA GLU A 342 39.34 -6.85 17.37
C GLU A 342 40.66 -6.20 16.93
N ARG A 343 41.75 -6.67 17.56
CA ARG A 343 43.13 -6.27 17.26
C ARG A 343 43.50 -6.59 15.82
N TYR A 344 43.17 -5.70 14.89
CA TYR A 344 43.90 -5.49 13.66
C TYR A 344 44.09 -3.98 13.48
N SER A 345 45.34 -3.56 13.56
CA SER A 345 45.80 -2.21 13.24
C SER A 345 45.66 -1.96 11.74
N VAL A 346 44.44 -1.73 11.29
CA VAL A 346 44.13 -1.06 10.03
C VAL A 346 43.19 0.07 10.42
N VAL A 347 43.64 1.30 10.19
CA VAL A 347 42.78 2.49 10.30
C VAL A 347 41.74 2.36 9.18
N ILE A 348 40.64 1.66 9.45
CA ILE A 348 39.48 1.66 8.57
C ILE A 348 38.88 3.05 8.69
N ARG A 349 39.28 3.93 7.77
CA ARG A 349 38.61 5.23 7.62
C ARG A 349 37.15 4.93 7.25
N PRO A 350 36.18 5.54 7.94
CA PRO A 350 34.79 5.38 7.58
C PRO A 350 34.58 5.95 6.16
N ARG A 351 34.41 5.08 5.17
CA ARG A 351 33.98 5.47 3.83
C ARG A 351 32.65 4.79 3.57
N CYS A 352 31.63 5.61 3.33
CA CYS A 352 30.39 5.17 2.70
C CYS A 352 30.72 4.82 1.25
N TRP A 353 30.34 3.64 0.79
CA TRP A 353 30.73 3.16 -0.55
C TRP A 353 29.98 3.89 -1.67
N ASP A 354 28.81 4.46 -1.34
CA ASP A 354 27.95 5.17 -2.28
C ASP A 354 28.10 6.71 -2.21
N LEU A 355 28.71 7.25 -1.16
CA LEU A 355 28.84 8.70 -0.93
C LEU A 355 30.19 9.01 -0.26
N GLU A 356 31.09 9.71 -0.95
CA GLU A 356 32.32 10.27 -0.34
C GLU A 356 31.97 11.44 0.59
N GLN A 357 31.36 11.17 1.76
CA GLN A 357 31.18 12.16 2.83
C GLN A 357 31.53 11.60 4.20
N GLU A 358 32.22 12.42 4.99
CA GLU A 358 32.64 12.14 6.36
C GLU A 358 31.49 12.41 7.32
N GLY A 359 30.86 11.35 7.82
CA GLY A 359 29.80 11.38 8.82
C GLY A 359 29.67 10.02 9.49
N ILE A 360 29.51 10.00 10.80
CA ILE A 360 29.65 8.83 11.67
C ILE A 360 28.30 8.08 11.73
N PHE A 361 28.28 6.80 11.33
CA PHE A 361 27.56 5.62 11.90
C PHE A 361 27.54 4.49 10.84
N PHE A 362 27.92 3.24 11.21
CA PHE A 362 28.12 2.14 10.23
C PHE A 362 27.60 0.77 10.72
N GLN A 363 27.20 -0.08 9.75
CA GLN A 363 26.50 -1.36 9.90
C GLN A 363 27.24 -2.46 9.08
N MET A 364 27.41 -3.68 9.62
CA MET A 364 28.24 -4.75 8.99
C MET A 364 27.42 -5.98 8.56
N GLU A 365 27.81 -6.61 7.45
CA GLU A 365 27.26 -7.84 6.86
C GLU A 365 27.85 -9.13 7.48
N PRO A 366 27.21 -10.31 7.26
CA PRO A 366 27.88 -11.60 7.32
C PRO A 366 28.23 -12.10 5.90
N VAL A 367 29.52 -12.01 5.56
CA VAL A 367 30.24 -12.90 4.64
C VAL A 367 29.72 -12.96 3.18
N ILE A 368 30.06 -11.97 2.33
CA ILE A 368 30.74 -12.15 1.02
C ILE A 368 31.56 -10.86 0.69
N ASN A 369 32.87 -10.85 1.00
CA ASN A 369 33.93 -10.03 0.36
C ASN A 369 33.68 -8.55 -0.04
N GLY A 370 32.91 -7.76 0.72
CA GLY A 370 32.89 -6.30 0.56
C GLY A 370 32.12 -5.60 1.67
N THR A 371 32.78 -4.74 2.44
CA THR A 371 32.10 -3.89 3.43
C THR A 371 31.32 -2.82 2.68
N VAL A 372 29.98 -2.81 2.69
CA VAL A 372 29.21 -1.68 2.16
C VAL A 372 28.73 -0.83 3.34
N CYS A 373 29.00 0.47 3.26
CA CYS A 373 28.62 1.46 4.24
C CYS A 373 27.63 2.40 3.57
N VAL A 374 26.43 2.59 4.13
CA VAL A 374 25.41 3.55 3.65
C VAL A 374 25.20 4.61 4.74
N CYS A 375 25.50 5.87 4.42
CA CYS A 375 25.20 7.03 5.27
C CYS A 375 23.79 7.55 4.98
N VAL A 376 22.99 7.76 6.02
CA VAL A 376 21.77 8.59 5.94
C VAL A 376 22.09 9.91 6.65
N CYS A 377 22.38 10.96 5.87
CA CYS A 377 22.47 12.32 6.40
C CYS A 377 21.06 12.85 6.70
N VAL A 378 20.81 13.20 7.96
CA VAL A 378 19.65 14.03 8.34
C VAL A 378 20.19 15.33 8.90
N GLU A 379 20.55 16.26 8.02
CA GLU A 379 20.65 17.67 8.37
C GLU A 379 19.75 18.49 7.43
N GLY A 380 18.69 19.05 8.01
CA GLY A 380 18.01 20.24 7.49
C GLY A 380 17.14 20.05 6.25
N GLY A 381 15.87 19.71 6.46
CA GLY A 381 14.80 20.04 5.51
C GLY A 381 14.35 18.89 4.63
N VAL A 382 13.04 18.80 4.49
CA VAL A 382 12.28 17.81 3.73
C VAL A 382 12.71 17.79 2.26
N GLU A 383 13.29 16.69 1.78
CA GLU A 383 13.08 16.17 0.42
C GLU A 383 13.11 14.62 0.45
N GLU A 384 12.11 14.01 -0.19
CA GLU A 384 11.94 12.55 -0.31
C GLU A 384 13.11 11.93 -1.10
N LEU A 385 13.87 11.04 -0.47
CA LEU A 385 14.84 10.17 -1.16
C LEU A 385 14.13 8.91 -1.66
N ILE A 386 13.76 8.95 -2.93
CA ILE A 386 13.41 7.76 -3.73
C ILE A 386 14.70 6.98 -3.97
N PHE A 387 14.86 5.82 -3.33
CA PHE A 387 15.88 4.85 -3.72
C PHE A 387 15.47 4.22 -5.06
N GLN A 388 15.86 4.86 -6.16
CA GLN A 388 15.81 4.27 -7.49
C GLN A 388 17.15 3.57 -7.75
N SER A 389 17.26 2.30 -7.34
CA SER A 389 18.44 1.49 -7.71
C SER A 389 18.22 0.88 -9.09
N MET A 390 19.03 1.33 -10.05
CA MET A 390 19.24 0.69 -11.34
C MET A 390 19.58 -0.79 -11.13
N LEU A 391 18.69 -1.67 -11.60
CA LEU A 391 18.99 -2.95 -12.24
C LEU A 391 17.83 -3.35 -13.17
#